data_AF-A0AAV7SJY4-F1
#
_entry.id   AF-A0AAV7SJY4-F1
#
_cell.length_a   1.000
_cell.length_b   1.000
_cell.length_c   1.000
_cell.angle_alpha   90.00
_cell.angle_beta   90.00
_cell.angle_gamma   90.00
#
_symmetry.space_group_name_H-M   'P 1'
#
loop_
_entity.id
_entity.type
_entity.pdbx_description
1 polymer ?
#
loop_
_entity_poly.entity_id
_entity_poly.type
_entity_poly.pdbx_seq_one_letter_code
_entity_poly.pdbx_strand_id
1 'polypeptide(L)'
;MHIQPRPHPQGKRTNRQLNVSKLEWHSVHQNLREDLNSEFNQLSFGTNSEEEDWAAFRVVVYNTVITHLDQNTRKHQDWFDNSDKDIRKLLDQKHEAFRSLQQDTTSASKKAAYSSMKNKVQAKLRVMQDS
;
A
#
# COMPACT_ATOMS: atom_id res chain seq x y z
N MET A 1 -16.55 31.51 -9.81
CA MET A 1 -15.60 31.48 -8.69
C MET A 1 -15.14 30.04 -8.46
N HIS A 2 -13.97 29.65 -8.99
CA HIS A 2 -13.42 28.31 -8.79
C HIS A 2 -12.55 28.33 -7.53
N ILE A 3 -13.03 27.73 -6.44
CA ILE A 3 -12.29 27.67 -5.18
C ILE A 3 -11.38 26.45 -5.24
N GLN A 4 -10.07 26.67 -5.37
CA GLN A 4 -9.10 25.58 -5.31
C GLN A 4 -9.03 25.02 -3.88
N PRO A 5 -9.12 23.69 -3.70
CA PRO A 5 -8.95 23.09 -2.38
C PRO A 5 -7.52 23.32 -1.88
N ARG A 6 -7.40 23.79 -0.63
CA ARG A 6 -6.11 24.04 0.01
C ARG A 6 -5.39 22.69 0.24
N PRO A 7 -4.13 22.51 -0.17
CA PRO A 7 -3.39 21.29 0.08
C PRO A 7 -3.33 20.99 1.59
N HIS A 8 -3.60 19.74 1.97
CA HIS A 8 -3.40 19.31 3.34
C HIS A 8 -1.90 19.26 3.64
N PRO A 9 -1.42 19.82 4.77
CA PRO A 9 -0.01 19.76 5.12
C PRO A 9 0.40 18.29 5.28
N GLN A 10 1.22 17.80 4.36
CA GLN A 10 1.81 16.47 4.51
C GLN A 10 2.89 16.59 5.59
N GLY A 11 2.71 15.88 6.71
CA GLY A 11 3.73 15.78 7.75
C GLY A 11 5.05 15.20 7.22
N LYS A 12 6.09 15.22 8.05
CA LYS A 12 7.39 14.61 7.71
C LYS A 12 7.17 13.14 7.35
N ARG A 13 7.67 12.73 6.18
CA ARG A 13 7.58 11.33 5.73
C ARG A 13 8.42 10.47 6.68
N THR A 14 7.79 9.50 7.32
CA THR A 14 8.48 8.49 8.11
C THR A 14 9.04 7.40 7.19
N ASN A 15 10.11 6.74 7.63
CA ASN A 15 10.65 5.58 6.94
C ASN A 15 9.60 4.47 6.87
N ARG A 16 9.52 3.80 5.72
CA ARG A 16 8.63 2.65 5.54
C ARG A 16 9.14 1.48 6.39
N GLN A 17 8.20 0.70 6.94
CA GLN A 17 8.55 -0.53 7.66
C GLN A 17 9.30 -1.49 6.72
N LEU A 18 10.27 -2.21 7.25
CA LEU A 18 11.05 -3.21 6.52
C LEU A 18 10.35 -4.57 6.55
N ASN A 19 10.56 -5.39 5.53
CA ASN A 19 9.95 -6.72 5.45
C ASN A 19 10.77 -7.74 6.27
N VAL A 20 10.51 -7.77 7.58
CA VAL A 20 11.20 -8.68 8.53
C VAL A 20 10.97 -10.15 8.23
N SER A 21 9.92 -10.53 7.49
CA SER A 21 9.69 -11.92 7.07
C SER A 21 10.79 -12.47 6.17
N LYS A 22 11.61 -11.60 5.57
CA LYS A 22 12.79 -12.06 4.81
C LYS A 22 13.91 -12.61 5.68
N LEU A 23 13.93 -12.34 7.00
CA LEU A 23 14.93 -12.89 7.91
C LEU A 23 14.78 -14.39 8.14
N GLU A 24 13.59 -14.95 7.89
CA GLU A 24 13.35 -16.39 7.95
C GLU A 24 14.19 -17.17 6.90
N TRP A 25 14.65 -16.48 5.85
CA TRP A 25 15.46 -17.08 4.81
C TRP A 25 16.92 -17.08 5.23
N HIS A 26 17.49 -18.28 5.42
CA HIS A 26 18.85 -18.44 5.94
C HIS A 26 19.91 -17.68 5.14
N SER A 27 19.78 -17.66 3.81
CA SER A 27 20.68 -16.92 2.92
C SER A 27 20.63 -15.40 3.15
N VAL A 28 19.44 -14.84 3.34
CA VAL A 28 19.25 -13.42 3.62
C VAL A 28 19.84 -13.07 4.98
N HIS A 29 19.60 -13.91 5.98
CA HIS A 29 20.16 -13.73 7.31
C HIS A 29 21.69 -13.77 7.32
N GLN A 30 22.29 -14.73 6.59
CA GLN A 30 23.74 -14.86 6.50
C GLN A 30 24.38 -13.68 5.76
N ASN A 31 23.86 -13.32 4.58
CA ASN A 31 24.39 -12.22 3.79
C ASN A 31 24.27 -10.88 4.55
N LEU A 32 23.14 -10.63 5.21
CA LEU A 32 22.95 -9.43 6.03
C LEU A 32 23.97 -9.35 7.17
N ARG A 33 24.26 -10.48 7.81
CA ARG A 33 25.25 -10.54 8.89
C ARG A 33 26.66 -10.22 8.39
N GLU A 34 27.06 -10.81 7.27
CA GLU A 34 28.38 -10.58 6.67
C GLU A 34 28.55 -9.12 6.24
N ASP A 35 27.54 -8.56 5.59
CA ASP A 35 27.56 -7.16 5.14
C ASP A 35 27.57 -6.17 6.31
N LEU A 36 26.75 -6.40 7.36
CA LEU A 36 26.78 -5.55 8.55
C LEU A 36 28.16 -5.57 9.21
N ASN A 37 28.79 -6.74 9.29
CA ASN A 37 30.12 -6.87 9.87
C ASN A 37 31.18 -6.13 9.03
N SER A 38 31.07 -6.19 7.70
CA SER A 38 31.94 -5.42 6.79
C SER A 38 31.77 -3.91 6.96
N GLU A 39 30.53 -3.42 6.98
CA GLU A 39 30.21 -2.00 7.13
C GLU A 39 30.64 -1.46 8.50
N PHE A 40 30.48 -2.23 9.57
CA PHE A 40 30.92 -1.84 10.90
C PHE A 40 32.44 -1.76 11.04
N ASN A 41 33.19 -2.57 10.30
CA ASN A 41 34.65 -2.46 10.27
C ASN A 41 35.13 -1.19 9.55
N GLN A 42 34.29 -0.61 8.68
CA GLN A 42 34.58 0.66 7.99
C GLN A 42 34.15 1.88 8.80
N LEU A 43 33.25 1.71 9.77
CA LEU A 43 32.84 2.77 10.68
C LEU A 43 33.92 3.04 11.73
N SER A 44 34.41 4.28 11.77
CA SER A 44 35.29 4.76 12.82
C SER A 44 34.47 5.28 14.01
N PHE A 45 34.44 4.52 15.10
CA PHE A 45 33.86 4.96 16.38
C PHE A 45 34.90 5.67 17.24
N GLY A 46 34.48 6.67 18.00
CA GLY A 46 35.30 7.42 18.93
C GLY A 46 36.12 8.56 18.30
N THR A 47 35.92 8.84 17.01
CA THR A 47 36.52 9.99 16.32
C THR A 47 35.69 11.26 16.44
N ASN A 48 34.37 11.11 16.62
CA ASN A 48 33.40 12.20 16.66
C ASN A 48 32.66 12.23 17.99
N SER A 49 31.67 13.13 18.13
CA SER A 49 30.77 13.12 19.28
C SER A 49 30.00 11.79 19.36
N GLU A 50 29.67 11.35 20.57
CA GLU A 50 28.86 10.14 20.80
C GLU A 50 27.52 10.19 20.02
N GLU A 51 26.93 11.37 19.90
CA GLU A 51 25.69 11.57 19.14
C GLU A 51 25.89 11.37 17.62
N GLU A 52 27.03 11.79 17.10
CA GLU A 52 27.37 11.67 15.68
C GLU A 52 27.71 10.22 15.32
N ASP A 53 28.45 9.53 16.20
CA ASP A 53 28.75 8.10 16.06
C ASP A 53 27.46 7.27 16.12
N TRP A 54 26.55 7.58 17.03
CA TRP A 54 25.25 6.91 17.11
C TRP A 54 24.34 7.21 15.91
N ALA A 55 24.41 8.42 15.36
CA ALA A 55 23.72 8.76 14.13
C ALA A 55 24.28 7.96 12.94
N ALA A 56 25.61 7.90 12.79
CA ALA A 56 26.28 7.15 11.75
C ALA A 56 25.95 5.65 11.82
N PHE A 57 26.00 5.07 13.02
CA PHE A 57 25.62 3.68 13.26
C PHE A 57 24.20 3.38 12.76
N ARG A 58 23.21 4.19 13.17
CA ARG A 58 21.81 3.98 12.77
C ARG A 58 21.61 4.10 11.26
N VAL A 59 22.32 5.02 10.61
CA VAL A 59 22.27 5.20 9.15
C VAL A 59 22.82 3.97 8.44
N VAL A 60 23.99 3.48 8.86
CA VAL A 60 24.60 2.29 8.27
C VAL A 60 23.72 1.07 8.48
N VAL A 61 23.28 0.80 9.70
CA VAL A 61 22.35 -0.32 9.99
C VAL A 61 21.12 -0.24 9.10
N TYR A 62 20.48 0.92 9.02
CA TYR A 62 19.28 1.06 8.21
C TYR A 62 19.54 0.83 6.71
N ASN A 63 20.63 1.39 6.19
CA ASN A 63 21.00 1.27 4.77
C ASN A 63 21.39 -0.16 4.39
N THR A 64 22.08 -0.90 5.27
CA THR A 64 22.40 -2.30 5.01
C THR A 64 21.16 -3.18 5.17
N VAL A 65 20.34 -2.94 6.18
CA VAL A 65 19.14 -3.79 6.40
C VAL A 65 18.11 -3.58 5.28
N ILE A 66 17.95 -2.35 4.74
CA ILE A 66 16.99 -2.10 3.66
C ILE A 66 17.38 -2.75 2.34
N THR A 67 18.67 -2.91 2.02
CA THR A 67 19.12 -3.59 0.79
C THR A 67 18.81 -5.08 0.82
N HIS A 68 18.79 -5.70 2.01
CA HIS A 68 18.50 -7.13 2.18
C HIS A 68 17.01 -7.41 2.41
N LEU A 69 16.38 -6.67 3.33
CA LEU A 69 14.98 -6.91 3.70
C LEU A 69 13.99 -6.32 2.71
N ASP A 70 14.38 -5.33 1.91
CA ASP A 70 13.48 -4.42 1.22
C ASP A 70 12.48 -3.73 2.15
N GLN A 71 11.82 -2.70 1.62
CA GLN A 71 10.67 -2.11 2.28
C GLN A 71 9.49 -3.07 2.20
N ASN A 72 8.72 -3.13 3.29
CA ASN A 72 7.44 -3.81 3.28
C ASN A 72 6.55 -3.15 2.23
N THR A 73 6.27 -3.89 1.16
CA THR A 73 5.28 -3.48 0.17
C THR A 73 3.92 -3.62 0.84
N ARG A 74 3.12 -2.55 0.82
CA ARG A 74 1.70 -2.70 1.16
C ARG A 74 1.13 -3.71 0.19
N LYS A 75 0.86 -4.93 0.66
CA LYS A 75 -0.06 -5.82 -0.04
C LYS A 75 -1.34 -5.02 -0.09
N HIS A 76 -1.70 -4.52 -1.27
CA HIS A 76 -3.02 -3.97 -1.47
C HIS A 76 -3.97 -5.08 -1.03
N GLN A 77 -4.73 -4.84 0.04
CA GLN A 77 -5.93 -5.62 0.28
C GLN A 77 -6.99 -5.23 -0.75
N ASP A 78 -6.62 -5.26 -2.03
CA ASP A 78 -7.56 -5.49 -3.09
C ASP A 78 -7.92 -6.97 -2.97
N TRP A 79 -8.68 -7.31 -1.92
CA TRP A 79 -9.40 -8.58 -1.80
C TRP A 79 -10.34 -8.79 -3.00
N PHE A 80 -10.50 -7.74 -3.80
CA PHE A 80 -11.14 -7.72 -5.09
C PHE A 80 -10.14 -8.00 -6.22
N ASP A 81 -9.82 -9.27 -6.45
CA ASP A 81 -9.17 -9.65 -7.70
C ASP A 81 -10.16 -9.53 -8.86
N ASN A 82 -9.76 -8.79 -9.90
CA ASN A 82 -10.50 -8.63 -11.17
C ASN A 82 -10.68 -9.94 -11.97
N SER A 83 -10.33 -11.09 -11.40
CA SER A 83 -10.35 -12.41 -12.03
C SER A 83 -11.74 -13.07 -12.02
N ASP A 84 -12.64 -12.66 -11.13
CA ASP A 84 -14.02 -13.14 -11.11
C ASP A 84 -14.83 -12.45 -12.23
N LYS A 85 -15.15 -13.23 -13.28
CA LYS A 85 -15.91 -12.77 -14.44
C LYS A 85 -17.33 -12.31 -14.07
N ASP A 86 -17.90 -12.84 -13.00
CA ASP A 86 -19.27 -12.52 -12.59
C ASP A 86 -19.36 -11.12 -11.97
N ILE A 87 -18.39 -10.76 -11.13
CA ILE A 87 -18.36 -9.43 -10.53
C ILE A 87 -17.93 -8.36 -11.54
N ARG A 88 -17.08 -8.70 -12.52
CA ARG A 88 -16.77 -7.82 -13.65
C ARG A 88 -18.04 -7.46 -14.42
N LYS A 89 -18.85 -8.45 -14.77
CA LYS A 89 -20.15 -8.27 -15.44
C LYS A 89 -21.11 -7.40 -14.62
N LEU A 90 -21.20 -7.61 -13.31
CA LEU A 90 -22.05 -6.80 -12.43
C LEU A 90 -21.57 -5.34 -12.35
N LEU A 91 -20.26 -5.11 -12.34
CA LEU A 91 -19.69 -3.77 -12.36
C LEU A 91 -19.98 -3.05 -13.68
N ASP A 92 -19.88 -3.74 -14.82
CA ASP A 92 -20.23 -3.21 -16.13
C ASP A 92 -21.71 -2.83 -16.20
N GLN A 93 -22.61 -3.71 -15.72
CA GLN A 93 -24.05 -3.42 -15.65
C GLN A 93 -24.37 -2.23 -14.74
N LYS A 94 -23.69 -2.12 -13.60
CA LYS A 94 -23.81 -0.94 -12.71
C LYS A 94 -23.37 0.33 -13.42
N HIS A 95 -22.29 0.26 -14.19
CA HIS A 95 -21.76 1.38 -14.95
C HIS A 95 -22.76 1.83 -16.03
N GLU A 96 -23.34 0.92 -16.81
CA GLU A 96 -24.37 1.25 -17.81
C GLU A 96 -25.63 1.86 -17.19
N ALA A 97 -26.08 1.33 -16.04
CA ALA A 97 -27.21 1.90 -15.32
C ALA A 97 -26.92 3.32 -14.81
N PHE A 98 -25.67 3.57 -14.38
CA PHE A 98 -25.22 4.90 -13.98
C PHE A 98 -25.17 5.88 -15.16
N ARG A 99 -24.62 5.46 -16.31
CA ARG A 99 -24.62 6.28 -17.54
C ARG A 99 -26.03 6.63 -17.97
N SER A 100 -26.94 5.66 -17.92
CA SER A 100 -28.36 5.88 -18.22
C SER A 100 -29.01 6.88 -17.26
N LEU A 101 -28.73 6.79 -15.96
CA LEU A 101 -29.20 7.76 -14.96
C LEU A 101 -28.60 9.15 -15.15
N GLN A 102 -27.33 9.26 -15.57
CA GLN A 102 -26.70 10.56 -15.85
C GLN A 102 -27.36 11.30 -17.01
N GLN A 103 -27.87 10.58 -18.01
CA GLN A 103 -28.61 11.17 -19.14
C GLN A 103 -29.98 11.73 -18.72
N ASP A 104 -30.54 11.26 -17.61
CA ASP A 104 -31.89 11.60 -17.16
C ASP A 104 -32.01 11.36 -15.65
N THR A 105 -31.61 12.38 -14.90
CA THR A 105 -31.42 12.32 -13.45
C THR A 105 -32.73 12.42 -12.67
N THR A 106 -33.82 12.82 -13.32
CA THR A 106 -35.15 12.95 -12.70
C THR A 106 -35.98 11.68 -12.80
N SER A 107 -35.59 10.75 -13.70
CA SER A 107 -36.28 9.46 -13.84
C SER A 107 -36.12 8.56 -12.61
N ALA A 108 -37.24 8.37 -11.90
CA ALA A 108 -37.32 7.47 -10.76
C ALA A 108 -36.98 6.02 -11.13
N SER A 109 -37.35 5.57 -12.34
CA SER A 109 -37.07 4.22 -12.84
C SER A 109 -35.57 3.98 -13.02
N LYS A 110 -34.84 4.92 -13.64
CA LYS A 110 -33.39 4.83 -13.82
C LYS A 110 -32.64 4.86 -12.48
N LYS A 111 -33.14 5.65 -11.53
CA LYS A 111 -32.60 5.70 -10.16
C LYS A 111 -32.81 4.37 -9.42
N ALA A 112 -33.97 3.74 -9.58
CA ALA A 112 -34.26 2.42 -9.02
C ALA A 112 -33.39 1.32 -9.66
N ALA A 113 -33.19 1.35 -10.98
CA ALA A 113 -32.33 0.42 -11.70
C ALA A 113 -30.87 0.52 -11.25
N TYR A 114 -30.32 1.73 -11.15
CA TYR A 114 -28.96 1.94 -10.64
C TYR A 114 -28.82 1.48 -9.18
N SER A 115 -29.80 1.80 -8.33
CA SER A 115 -29.79 1.38 -6.92
C SER A 115 -29.83 -0.15 -6.78
N SER A 116 -30.62 -0.84 -7.61
CA SER A 116 -30.67 -2.30 -7.65
C SER A 116 -29.31 -2.90 -8.06
N MET A 117 -28.67 -2.39 -9.12
CA MET A 117 -27.35 -2.87 -9.54
C MET A 117 -26.27 -2.59 -8.49
N LYS A 118 -26.31 -1.43 -7.86
CA LYS A 118 -25.42 -1.08 -6.75
C LYS A 118 -25.55 -2.09 -5.60
N ASN A 119 -26.77 -2.42 -5.19
CA ASN A 119 -27.01 -3.38 -4.10
C ASN A 119 -26.49 -4.78 -4.45
N LYS A 120 -26.68 -5.25 -5.69
CA LYS A 120 -26.17 -6.55 -6.16
C LYS A 120 -24.64 -6.61 -6.14
N VAL A 121 -23.98 -5.56 -6.62
CA VAL A 121 -22.52 -5.43 -6.57
C VAL A 121 -22.04 -5.48 -5.12
N GLN A 122 -22.66 -4.69 -4.22
CA GLN A 122 -22.28 -4.66 -2.81
C GLN A 122 -22.47 -6.00 -2.11
N ALA A 123 -23.56 -6.72 -2.40
CA ALA A 123 -23.81 -8.05 -1.82
C ALA A 123 -22.74 -9.07 -2.25
N LYS A 124 -22.43 -9.14 -3.56
CA LYS A 124 -21.39 -10.05 -4.09
C LYS A 124 -20.00 -9.70 -3.53
N LEU A 125 -19.69 -8.41 -3.48
CA LEU A 125 -18.47 -7.89 -2.87
C LEU A 125 -18.33 -8.31 -1.40
N ARG A 126 -19.40 -8.22 -0.62
CA ARG A 126 -19.40 -8.64 0.78
C ARG A 126 -19.14 -10.14 0.94
N VAL A 127 -19.79 -10.98 0.13
CA VAL A 127 -19.56 -12.43 0.13
C VAL A 127 -18.11 -12.78 -0.22
N MET A 128 -17.53 -12.12 -1.22
CA MET A 128 -16.13 -12.34 -1.62
C MET A 128 -15.13 -11.95 -0.52
N GLN A 129 -15.47 -10.99 0.33
CA GLN A 129 -14.62 -10.57 1.45
C GLN A 129 -14.74 -11.52 2.66
N ASP A 130 -15.92 -12.09 2.88
CA ASP A 130 -16.22 -13.00 4.00
C ASP A 130 -15.84 -14.47 3.69
N SER A 131 -15.39 -14.77 2.46
CA SER A 131 -14.94 -16.10 2.01
C SER A 131 -13.42 -16.24 2.09
#